data_AF-A0A397IND6-F1
#
_entry.id   AF-A0A397IND6-F1
#
_cell.length_a   1.000
_cell.length_b   1.000
_cell.length_c   1.000
_cell.angle_alpha   90.00
_cell.angle_beta   90.00
_cell.angle_gamma   90.00
#
_symmetry.space_group_name_H-M   'P 1'
#
loop_
_entity.id
_entity.type
_entity.pdbx_description
1 polymer ?
#
loop_
_entity_poly.entity_id
_entity_poly.type
_entity_poly.pdbx_seq_one_letter_code
_entity_poly.pdbx_strand_id
1 'polypeptide(L)'
;MLSRLFLISTLLLVGITTVAIGAAIGKTIEVARAFKIPRMQSGNILNRRFISGVPGFPQCLNANFPLLESSSCVTAKTIRAACTSEDQPGRVDSDITCPDDTTCMDFVTIPNEEEKIDPFAVCIDDKFLRRFDSDHKSGVFYKTYVLNDVADAKATISINIYDINQKPAQITKVGITVGNQSGTRFNTHNYSRIIDYETDEKIVLCLQTGTKEELYGYFSFLDGTYIVTNF
;
A
#
# COMPACT_ATOMS: atom_id res chain seq x y z
N MET A 1 -37.71 19.67 72.34
CA MET A 1 -36.68 18.66 72.00
C MET A 1 -36.15 19.02 70.62
N LEU A 2 -34.97 19.63 70.63
CA LEU A 2 -34.29 20.25 69.49
C LEU A 2 -33.35 19.22 68.85
N SER A 3 -33.19 19.31 67.53
CA SER A 3 -32.02 18.88 66.75
C SER A 3 -31.61 17.40 66.85
N ARG A 4 -31.98 16.63 65.81
CA ARG A 4 -31.12 15.54 65.33
C ARG A 4 -31.17 15.48 63.80
N LEU A 5 -29.97 15.58 63.23
CA LEU A 5 -29.57 15.23 61.86
C LEU A 5 -29.98 16.29 60.82
N PHE A 6 -29.25 17.38 60.57
CA PHE A 6 -27.81 17.46 60.26
C PHE A 6 -27.31 16.24 59.47
N LEU A 7 -27.79 16.09 58.23
CA LEU A 7 -27.14 15.28 57.19
C LEU A 7 -27.67 15.59 55.77
N ILE A 8 -28.08 16.84 55.52
CA ILE A 8 -28.49 17.29 54.17
C ILE A 8 -27.29 17.89 53.39
N SER A 9 -26.09 17.95 53.98
CA SER A 9 -24.95 18.70 53.40
C SER A 9 -23.84 17.86 52.77
N THR A 10 -24.05 16.56 52.51
CA THR A 10 -23.02 15.69 51.88
C THR A 10 -23.61 14.67 50.90
N LEU A 11 -24.65 15.05 50.15
CA LEU A 11 -24.89 14.47 48.82
C LEU A 11 -23.92 15.19 47.87
N LEU A 12 -22.63 14.84 47.86
CA LEU A 12 -22.06 13.96 46.82
C LEU A 12 -22.66 14.40 45.47
N LEU A 13 -22.22 15.51 44.87
CA LEU A 13 -20.88 15.68 44.28
C LEU A 13 -20.33 14.39 43.66
N VAL A 14 -21.21 13.63 43.00
CA VAL A 14 -20.81 12.85 41.84
C VAL A 14 -21.20 13.67 40.63
N GLY A 15 -20.34 14.64 40.32
CA GLY A 15 -20.30 15.23 38.99
C GLY A 15 -20.14 14.06 38.04
N ILE A 16 -21.21 13.76 37.30
CA ILE A 16 -21.19 12.79 36.23
C ILE A 16 -20.21 13.35 35.21
N THR A 17 -18.96 12.90 35.30
CA THR A 17 -18.03 12.92 34.19
C THR A 17 -18.65 12.00 33.15
N THR A 18 -19.59 12.54 32.37
CA THR A 18 -19.88 12.02 31.05
C THR A 18 -18.59 12.21 30.26
N VAL A 19 -17.70 11.24 30.41
CA VAL A 19 -16.70 10.95 29.39
C VAL A 19 -17.54 10.79 28.14
N ALA A 20 -17.42 11.77 27.25
CA ALA A 20 -17.82 11.62 25.87
C ALA A 20 -16.96 10.48 25.34
N ILE A 21 -17.42 9.24 25.56
CA ILE A 21 -17.00 8.09 24.79
C ILE A 21 -17.46 8.47 23.40
N GLY A 22 -16.51 9.00 22.62
CA GLY A 22 -16.72 9.34 21.24
C GLY A 22 -17.47 8.20 20.61
N ALA A 23 -18.62 8.52 20.01
CA ALA A 23 -19.40 7.60 19.23
C ALA A 23 -18.43 6.73 18.42
N ALA A 24 -18.56 5.41 18.55
CA ALA A 24 -17.85 4.49 17.69
C ALA A 24 -18.17 4.92 16.26
N ILE A 25 -17.23 5.65 15.65
CA ILE A 25 -17.30 6.02 14.24
C ILE A 25 -17.39 4.67 13.56
N GLY A 26 -18.58 4.35 13.02
CA GLY A 26 -18.79 3.09 12.31
C GLY A 26 -17.66 2.97 11.32
N LYS A 27 -16.80 1.94 11.50
CA LYS A 27 -15.72 1.70 10.55
C LYS A 27 -16.39 1.40 9.22
N THR A 28 -16.40 2.38 8.31
CA THR A 28 -16.88 2.18 6.94
C THR A 28 -15.98 1.12 6.33
N ILE A 29 -16.58 -0.02 5.98
CA ILE A 29 -15.90 -1.08 5.25
C ILE A 29 -16.05 -0.75 3.78
N GLU A 30 -14.92 -0.50 3.11
CA GLU A 30 -14.90 -0.22 1.68
C GLU A 30 -14.56 -1.49 0.89
N VAL A 31 -15.13 -1.65 -0.30
CA VAL A 31 -14.79 -2.77 -1.18
C VAL A 31 -13.66 -2.35 -2.11
N ALA A 32 -12.57 -3.11 -2.13
CA ALA A 32 -11.47 -2.94 -3.07
C ALA A 32 -11.49 -4.06 -4.12
N ARG A 33 -11.16 -3.75 -5.38
CA ARG A 33 -11.14 -4.73 -6.48
C ARG A 33 -9.72 -4.99 -6.94
N ALA A 34 -9.43 -6.23 -7.32
CA ALA A 34 -8.10 -6.63 -7.73
C ALA A 34 -7.70 -5.94 -9.05
N PHE A 35 -6.47 -5.43 -9.11
CA PHE A 35 -5.86 -5.14 -10.40
C PHE A 35 -5.28 -6.43 -10.97
N LYS A 36 -5.70 -6.77 -12.19
CA LYS A 36 -5.20 -7.94 -12.91
C LYS A 36 -4.19 -7.48 -13.93
N ILE A 37 -2.96 -7.98 -13.82
CA ILE A 37 -1.90 -7.71 -14.79
C ILE A 37 -2.27 -8.42 -16.10
N PRO A 38 -2.48 -7.70 -17.22
CA PRO A 38 -2.83 -8.32 -18.49
C PRO A 38 -1.77 -9.36 -18.89
N ARG A 39 -2.21 -10.57 -19.27
CA ARG A 39 -1.36 -11.72 -19.65
C ARG A 39 -0.59 -12.40 -18.50
N MET A 40 -0.89 -12.09 -17.24
CA MET A 40 -0.34 -12.80 -16.09
C MET A 40 -1.45 -13.32 -15.19
N GLN A 41 -1.47 -14.63 -14.89
CA GLN A 41 -2.30 -15.20 -13.82
C GLN A 41 -1.43 -15.37 -12.56
N SER A 42 -2.04 -15.58 -11.38
CA SER A 42 -1.31 -15.86 -10.14
C SER A 42 -0.32 -17.03 -10.29
N GLY A 43 0.81 -16.95 -9.61
CA GLY A 43 1.84 -17.99 -9.65
C GLY A 43 2.65 -18.04 -10.96
N ASN A 44 2.39 -17.12 -11.90
CA ASN A 44 3.17 -17.03 -13.12
C ASN A 44 4.43 -16.20 -12.96
N ILE A 45 5.38 -16.51 -13.84
CA ILE A 45 6.65 -15.83 -14.00
C ILE A 45 6.42 -14.41 -14.54
N LEU A 46 6.84 -13.38 -13.80
CA LEU A 46 7.15 -12.04 -14.30
C LEU A 46 8.30 -12.19 -15.28
N ASN A 47 7.95 -12.44 -16.54
CA ASN A 47 8.94 -12.49 -17.60
C ASN A 47 9.45 -11.06 -17.80
N ARG A 48 10.63 -10.78 -17.25
CA ARG A 48 11.24 -9.44 -17.23
C ARG A 48 11.58 -8.91 -18.62
N ARG A 49 11.44 -9.73 -19.67
CA ARG A 49 11.30 -9.30 -21.07
C ARG A 49 9.90 -8.71 -21.28
N PHE A 50 9.63 -7.57 -20.65
CA PHE A 50 8.38 -6.85 -20.89
C PHE A 50 8.34 -6.42 -22.35
N ILE A 51 7.17 -6.61 -22.96
CA ILE A 51 6.91 -6.19 -24.34
C ILE A 51 7.13 -4.68 -24.38
N SER A 52 8.17 -4.25 -25.09
CA SER A 52 8.40 -2.84 -25.35
C SER A 52 7.10 -2.21 -25.88
N GLY A 53 6.71 -1.07 -25.32
CA GLY A 53 5.52 -0.34 -25.75
C GLY A 53 4.21 -0.70 -25.07
N VAL A 54 4.19 -1.50 -23.99
CA VAL A 54 2.99 -1.60 -23.12
C VAL A 54 3.01 -0.44 -22.11
N PRO A 55 2.09 0.53 -22.21
CA PRO A 55 2.03 1.63 -21.26
C PRO A 55 1.75 1.11 -19.85
N GLY A 56 2.43 1.68 -18.86
CA GLY A 56 2.22 1.35 -17.45
C GLY A 56 3.11 0.25 -16.87
N PHE A 57 4.05 -0.28 -17.64
CA PHE A 57 5.05 -1.26 -17.17
C PHE A 57 6.47 -0.70 -17.23
N PRO A 58 7.39 -1.17 -16.37
CA PRO A 58 8.81 -0.84 -16.45
C PRO A 58 9.40 -1.40 -17.76
N GLN A 59 10.21 -0.60 -18.46
CA GLN A 59 10.89 -1.00 -19.69
C GLN A 59 12.32 -0.45 -19.72
N CYS A 60 13.20 -1.25 -20.30
CA CYS A 60 14.58 -0.88 -20.58
C CYS A 60 14.66 -0.32 -22.00
N LEU A 61 14.72 1.01 -22.11
CA LEU A 61 14.71 1.70 -23.40
C LEU A 61 16.07 1.66 -24.11
N ASN A 62 17.15 1.38 -23.38
CA ASN A 62 18.49 1.27 -23.93
C ASN A 62 18.74 -0.15 -24.45
N ALA A 63 18.89 -0.29 -25.77
CA ALA A 63 19.13 -1.58 -26.41
C ALA A 63 20.41 -2.29 -25.93
N ASN A 64 21.41 -1.57 -25.40
CA ASN A 64 22.63 -2.16 -24.85
C ASN A 64 22.42 -2.76 -23.46
N PHE A 65 21.35 -2.37 -22.76
CA PHE A 65 20.98 -2.86 -21.43
C PHE A 65 19.51 -3.30 -21.44
N PRO A 66 19.17 -4.38 -22.18
CA PRO A 66 17.78 -4.74 -22.43
C PRO A 66 17.13 -5.50 -21.26
N LEU A 67 17.91 -5.92 -20.26
CA LEU A 67 17.43 -6.78 -19.18
C LEU A 67 16.96 -5.95 -18.01
N LEU A 68 15.67 -6.05 -17.65
CA LEU A 68 15.17 -5.43 -16.43
C LEU A 68 15.69 -6.19 -15.22
N GLU A 69 16.27 -5.49 -14.26
CA GLU A 69 16.73 -6.04 -12.97
C GLU A 69 15.75 -5.71 -11.84
N SER A 70 15.22 -4.49 -11.79
CA SER A 70 14.25 -4.06 -10.77
C SER A 70 13.50 -2.83 -11.24
N SER A 71 12.43 -2.47 -10.54
CA SER A 71 11.75 -1.20 -10.78
C SER A 71 11.13 -0.62 -9.52
N SER A 72 10.99 0.70 -9.49
CA SER A 72 10.36 1.40 -8.38
C SER A 72 9.65 2.68 -8.84
N CYS A 73 8.73 3.15 -8.01
CA CYS A 73 8.08 4.44 -8.23
C CYS A 73 8.96 5.61 -7.77
N VAL A 74 9.33 6.48 -8.71
CA VAL A 74 10.03 7.74 -8.41
C VAL A 74 9.05 8.86 -8.10
N THR A 75 7.89 8.84 -8.75
CA THR A 75 6.74 9.70 -8.47
C THR A 75 5.47 8.85 -8.63
N ALA A 76 4.31 9.42 -8.28
CA ALA A 76 3.02 8.77 -8.54
C ALA A 76 2.77 8.54 -10.05
N LYS A 77 3.54 9.18 -10.95
CA LYS A 77 3.40 9.06 -12.41
C LYS A 77 4.69 8.63 -13.11
N THR A 78 5.68 8.12 -12.39
CA THR A 78 6.97 7.73 -12.99
C THR A 78 7.50 6.46 -12.36
N ILE A 79 7.68 5.44 -13.21
CA ILE A 79 8.43 4.23 -12.90
C ILE A 79 9.87 4.44 -13.31
N ARG A 80 10.81 4.04 -12.47
CA ARG A 80 12.21 3.84 -12.84
C ARG A 80 12.50 2.36 -12.97
N ALA A 81 12.94 1.96 -14.15
CA ALA A 81 13.48 0.64 -14.43
C ALA A 81 15.00 0.68 -14.26
N ALA A 82 15.52 -0.28 -13.50
CA ALA A 82 16.94 -0.57 -13.42
C ALA A 82 17.27 -1.67 -14.43
N CYS A 83 18.21 -1.40 -15.31
CA CYS A 83 18.48 -2.23 -16.47
C CYS A 83 19.94 -2.66 -16.54
N THR A 84 20.16 -3.92 -16.87
CA THR A 84 21.47 -4.57 -16.97
C THR A 84 21.64 -5.21 -18.35
N SER A 85 22.83 -5.77 -18.58
CA SER A 85 23.20 -6.48 -19.79
C SER A 85 24.08 -7.66 -19.41
N GLU A 86 23.94 -8.77 -20.13
CA GLU A 86 24.89 -9.88 -20.03
C GLU A 86 26.21 -9.55 -20.76
N ASP A 87 26.12 -8.79 -21.85
CA ASP A 87 27.25 -8.48 -22.73
C ASP A 87 28.05 -7.25 -22.25
N GLN A 88 27.45 -6.41 -21.40
CA GLN A 88 28.07 -5.17 -20.93
C GLN A 88 28.01 -5.04 -19.41
N PRO A 89 29.15 -4.84 -18.74
CA PRO A 89 29.15 -4.60 -17.31
C PRO A 89 28.50 -3.25 -17.01
N GLY A 90 27.63 -3.23 -16.00
CA GLY A 90 27.02 -2.01 -15.48
C GLY A 90 25.51 -2.09 -15.36
N ARG A 91 24.95 -0.99 -14.88
CA ARG A 91 23.51 -0.78 -14.68
C ARG A 91 23.15 0.61 -15.16
N VAL A 92 22.06 0.72 -15.91
CA VAL A 92 21.50 2.00 -16.36
C VAL A 92 20.06 2.10 -15.90
N ASP A 93 19.62 3.32 -15.59
CA ASP A 93 18.24 3.59 -15.24
C ASP A 93 17.47 4.07 -16.47
N SER A 94 16.20 3.71 -16.55
CA SER A 94 15.27 4.08 -17.62
C SER A 94 13.93 4.49 -16.99
N ASP A 95 13.54 5.74 -17.18
CA ASP A 95 12.31 6.28 -16.59
C ASP A 95 11.16 6.22 -17.60
N ILE A 96 9.98 5.81 -17.12
CA ILE A 96 8.75 5.73 -17.90
C ILE A 96 7.64 6.45 -17.18
N THR A 97 6.93 7.29 -17.91
CA THR A 97 5.74 7.99 -17.41
C THR A 97 4.53 7.05 -17.42
N CYS A 98 3.84 6.99 -16.30
CA CYS A 98 2.54 6.32 -16.22
C CYS A 98 1.50 7.08 -17.05
N PRO A 99 0.58 6.38 -17.74
CA PRO A 99 -0.60 7.02 -18.34
C PRO A 99 -1.38 7.90 -17.35
N ASP A 100 -2.05 8.94 -17.87
CA ASP A 100 -2.68 9.99 -17.06
C ASP A 100 -3.67 9.46 -16.01
N ASP A 101 -4.40 8.39 -16.32
CA ASP A 101 -5.42 7.74 -15.48
C ASP A 101 -4.88 6.57 -14.64
N THR A 102 -3.56 6.51 -14.47
CA THR A 102 -2.90 5.44 -13.71
C THR A 102 -1.91 6.00 -12.71
N THR A 103 -1.74 5.35 -11.57
CA THR A 103 -0.78 5.73 -10.54
C THR A 103 0.25 4.62 -10.35
N CYS A 104 1.52 4.99 -10.24
CA CYS A 104 2.61 4.08 -9.94
C CYS A 104 2.43 3.47 -8.55
N MET A 105 2.53 2.15 -8.45
CA MET A 105 2.47 1.40 -7.19
C MET A 105 3.63 0.41 -7.11
N ASP A 106 4.28 0.33 -5.94
CA ASP A 106 5.38 -0.62 -5.68
C ASP A 106 4.84 -1.91 -5.06
N PHE A 107 5.20 -3.05 -5.64
CA PHE A 107 4.83 -4.37 -5.18
C PHE A 107 6.07 -5.22 -4.89
N VAL A 108 5.86 -6.36 -4.23
CA VAL A 108 6.90 -7.34 -3.94
C VAL A 108 6.62 -8.68 -4.63
N THR A 109 7.68 -9.37 -5.03
CA THR A 109 7.59 -10.73 -5.56
C THR A 109 7.62 -11.78 -4.45
N ILE A 110 7.29 -13.02 -4.81
CA ILE A 110 7.64 -14.19 -4.00
C ILE A 110 9.17 -14.19 -3.86
N PRO A 111 9.70 -14.49 -2.66
CA PRO A 111 11.14 -14.72 -2.50
C PRO A 111 11.61 -15.80 -3.47
N ASN A 112 12.73 -15.57 -4.15
CA ASN A 112 13.40 -16.61 -4.93
C ASN A 112 14.10 -17.64 -4.00
N GLU A 113 14.84 -18.59 -4.57
CA GLU A 113 15.60 -19.59 -3.80
C GLU A 113 16.64 -18.98 -2.84
N GLU A 114 17.07 -17.74 -3.10
CA GLU A 114 17.96 -16.95 -2.24
C GLU A 114 17.21 -16.12 -1.19
N GLU A 115 15.91 -16.36 -1.02
CA GLU A 115 14.96 -15.60 -0.19
C GLU A 115 14.90 -14.10 -0.49
N LYS A 116 15.39 -13.69 -1.66
CA LYS A 116 15.40 -12.30 -2.06
C LYS A 116 14.01 -11.89 -2.56
N ILE A 117 13.43 -10.91 -1.88
CA ILE A 117 12.21 -10.23 -2.33
C ILE A 117 12.64 -9.08 -3.25
N ASP A 118 12.29 -9.19 -4.54
CA ASP A 118 12.55 -8.14 -5.49
C ASP A 118 11.33 -7.19 -5.57
N PRO A 119 11.51 -5.88 -5.30
CA PRO A 119 10.47 -4.91 -5.55
C PRO A 119 10.30 -4.69 -7.05
N PHE A 120 9.07 -4.43 -7.46
CA PHE A 120 8.74 -4.00 -8.80
C PHE A 120 7.63 -2.95 -8.77
N ALA A 121 7.62 -2.07 -9.75
CA ALA A 121 6.59 -1.06 -9.89
C ALA A 121 5.73 -1.32 -11.12
N VAL A 122 4.44 -0.98 -11.02
CA VAL A 122 3.49 -0.99 -12.13
C VAL A 122 2.55 0.22 -12.00
N CYS A 123 2.08 0.74 -13.12
CA CYS A 123 1.05 1.77 -13.12
C CYS A 123 -0.32 1.09 -13.05
N ILE A 124 -1.07 1.41 -12.00
CA ILE A 124 -2.39 0.86 -11.71
C ILE A 124 -3.43 1.90 -12.11
N ASP A 125 -4.42 1.50 -12.91
CA ASP A 125 -5.56 2.36 -13.24
C ASP A 125 -6.27 2.83 -11.96
N ASP A 126 -6.47 4.15 -11.88
CA ASP A 126 -6.93 4.85 -10.68
C ASP A 126 -8.27 4.31 -10.16
N LYS A 127 -9.09 3.66 -11.00
CA LYS A 127 -10.36 3.03 -10.57
C LYS A 127 -10.17 1.84 -9.63
N PHE A 128 -9.01 1.19 -9.69
CA PHE A 128 -8.63 0.09 -8.79
C PHE A 128 -7.95 0.56 -7.51
N LEU A 129 -7.59 1.85 -7.43
CA LEU A 129 -6.98 2.42 -6.25
C LEU A 129 -8.03 2.79 -5.20
N ARG A 130 -7.62 2.70 -3.94
CA ARG A 130 -8.32 3.35 -2.83
C ARG A 130 -7.41 4.42 -2.28
N ARG A 131 -7.90 5.65 -2.27
CA ARG A 131 -7.15 6.82 -1.85
C ARG A 131 -7.49 7.17 -0.41
N PHE A 132 -6.45 7.52 0.33
CA PHE A 132 -6.49 8.09 1.66
C PHE A 132 -5.90 9.50 1.58
N ASP A 133 -6.63 10.47 2.11
CA ASP A 133 -6.16 11.85 2.24
C ASP A 133 -5.89 12.14 3.71
N SER A 134 -4.76 12.79 4.01
CA SER A 134 -4.46 13.19 5.39
C SER A 134 -5.30 14.38 5.86
N ASP A 135 -5.96 15.12 4.97
CA ASP A 135 -6.73 16.35 5.25
C ASP A 135 -5.96 17.34 6.14
N HIS A 136 -4.64 17.49 5.92
CA HIS A 136 -3.72 18.27 6.76
C HIS A 136 -3.68 17.88 8.25
N LYS A 137 -4.07 16.64 8.59
CA LYS A 137 -4.07 16.12 9.96
C LYS A 137 -2.86 15.20 10.18
N SER A 138 -2.19 15.41 11.31
CA SER A 138 -1.24 14.44 11.88
C SER A 138 -1.98 13.44 12.75
N GLY A 139 -1.60 12.17 12.75
CA GLY A 139 -2.18 11.19 13.65
C GLY A 139 -2.14 9.76 13.12
N VAL A 140 -2.97 8.90 13.72
CA VAL A 140 -3.13 7.51 13.29
C VAL A 140 -4.49 7.36 12.60
N PHE A 141 -4.46 6.85 11.39
CA PHE A 141 -5.62 6.65 10.53
C PHE A 141 -5.79 5.16 10.27
N TYR A 142 -7.03 4.69 10.37
CA TYR A 142 -7.39 3.31 10.08
C TYR A 142 -8.40 3.27 8.95
N LYS A 143 -8.15 2.38 7.98
CA LYS A 143 -9.09 2.03 6.93
C LYS A 143 -9.30 0.53 6.92
N THR A 144 -10.51 0.10 6.58
CA THR A 144 -10.85 -1.33 6.52
C THR A 144 -11.46 -1.65 5.17
N TYR A 145 -10.91 -2.66 4.51
CA TYR A 145 -11.34 -3.11 3.20
C TYR A 145 -11.75 -4.57 3.22
N VAL A 146 -12.67 -4.93 2.32
CA VAL A 146 -12.87 -6.32 1.88
C VAL A 146 -12.35 -6.41 0.45
N LEU A 147 -11.60 -7.46 0.14
CA LEU A 147 -11.07 -7.66 -1.20
C LEU A 147 -12.06 -8.47 -2.04
N ASN A 148 -12.40 -7.93 -3.21
CA ASN A 148 -13.13 -8.66 -4.24
C ASN A 148 -12.18 -9.13 -5.34
N ASP A 149 -12.62 -10.16 -6.06
CA ASP A 149 -11.97 -10.65 -7.28
C ASP A 149 -10.56 -11.25 -7.06
N VAL A 150 -10.30 -11.78 -5.85
CA VAL A 150 -9.10 -12.60 -5.53
C VAL A 150 -9.42 -14.06 -5.87
N ALA A 151 -8.70 -14.64 -6.83
CA ALA A 151 -8.96 -16.00 -7.30
C ALA A 151 -8.21 -17.07 -6.49
N ASP A 152 -6.95 -16.80 -6.12
CA ASP A 152 -6.01 -17.85 -5.70
C ASP A 152 -5.71 -17.85 -4.20
N ALA A 153 -6.63 -17.36 -3.37
CA ALA A 153 -6.49 -17.25 -1.92
C ALA A 153 -5.20 -16.56 -1.45
N LYS A 154 -4.56 -15.80 -2.34
CA LYS A 154 -3.38 -14.97 -2.08
C LYS A 154 -3.52 -13.67 -2.83
N ALA A 155 -3.01 -12.60 -2.22
CA ALA A 155 -2.95 -11.30 -2.85
C ALA A 155 -1.63 -10.62 -2.54
N THR A 156 -1.14 -9.81 -3.50
CA THR A 156 0.00 -8.94 -3.27
C THR A 156 -0.52 -7.54 -3.04
N ILE A 157 -0.54 -7.10 -1.79
CA ILE A 157 -1.05 -5.79 -1.38
C ILE A 157 0.05 -4.74 -1.44
N SER A 158 -0.32 -3.51 -1.76
CA SER A 158 0.59 -2.37 -1.77
C SER A 158 -0.06 -1.11 -1.24
N ILE A 159 0.74 -0.34 -0.50
CA ILE A 159 0.41 1.01 -0.09
C ILE A 159 1.58 1.91 -0.47
N ASN A 160 1.32 2.95 -1.24
CA ASN A 160 2.28 4.00 -1.56
C ASN A 160 1.77 5.34 -1.01
N ILE A 161 2.67 6.17 -0.49
CA ILE A 161 2.34 7.49 0.06
C ILE A 161 3.10 8.55 -0.73
N TYR A 162 2.35 9.54 -1.22
CA TYR A 162 2.87 10.68 -1.98
C TYR A 162 2.50 12.00 -1.32
N ASP A 163 3.32 13.03 -1.56
CA ASP A 163 3.01 14.42 -1.24
C ASP A 163 2.09 15.06 -2.31
N ILE A 164 1.73 16.32 -2.11
CA ILE A 164 0.95 17.12 -3.08
C ILE A 164 1.64 17.30 -4.44
N ASN A 165 2.95 17.11 -4.50
CA ASN A 165 3.75 17.17 -5.73
C ASN A 165 3.93 15.77 -6.36
N GLN A 166 3.18 14.78 -5.87
CA GLN A 166 3.22 13.38 -6.32
C GLN A 166 4.58 12.70 -6.10
N LYS A 167 5.39 13.20 -5.17
CA LYS A 167 6.68 12.60 -4.80
C LYS A 167 6.50 11.68 -3.60
N PRO A 168 7.23 10.55 -3.52
CA PRO A 168 7.15 9.67 -2.37
C PRO A 168 7.38 10.42 -1.07
N ALA A 169 6.46 10.27 -0.12
CA ALA A 169 6.48 11.00 1.14
C ALA A 169 6.58 10.02 2.30
N GLN A 170 7.64 10.19 3.10
CA GLN A 170 7.89 9.34 4.24
C GLN A 170 6.91 9.64 5.37
N ILE A 171 6.27 8.60 5.91
CA ILE A 171 5.45 8.68 7.10
C ILE A 171 6.03 7.85 8.25
N THR A 172 5.50 8.07 9.46
CA THR A 172 6.01 7.41 10.66
C THR A 172 5.77 5.91 10.63
N LYS A 173 4.60 5.46 10.18
CA LYS A 173 4.22 4.04 10.18
C LYS A 173 3.22 3.69 9.08
N VAL A 174 3.44 2.57 8.40
CA VAL A 174 2.46 1.87 7.59
C VAL A 174 2.27 0.48 8.18
N GLY A 175 1.04 0.09 8.49
CA GLY A 175 0.68 -1.21 9.02
C GLY A 175 -0.43 -1.86 8.19
N ILE A 176 -0.32 -3.18 8.03
CA ILE A 176 -1.34 -3.98 7.34
C ILE A 176 -1.64 -5.20 8.21
N THR A 177 -2.93 -5.45 8.45
CA THR A 177 -3.43 -6.62 9.17
C THR A 177 -4.53 -7.29 8.36
N VAL A 178 -4.45 -8.61 8.20
CA VAL A 178 -5.42 -9.47 7.51
C VAL A 178 -5.54 -10.75 8.33
N GLY A 179 -6.66 -10.92 9.03
CA GLY A 179 -6.86 -12.01 10.00
C GLY A 179 -5.70 -12.12 11.00
N ASN A 180 -5.00 -13.25 10.96
CA ASN A 180 -3.84 -13.53 11.82
C ASN A 180 -2.50 -13.02 11.26
N GLN A 181 -2.48 -12.52 10.03
CA GLN A 181 -1.29 -11.97 9.39
C GLN A 181 -1.21 -10.48 9.68
N SER A 182 -0.07 -10.02 10.18
CA SER A 182 0.16 -8.59 10.39
C SER A 182 1.60 -8.20 10.09
N GLY A 183 1.78 -6.97 9.64
CA GLY A 183 3.09 -6.41 9.32
C GLY A 183 3.09 -4.90 9.47
N THR A 184 4.26 -4.35 9.76
CA THR A 184 4.44 -2.92 9.95
C THR A 184 5.80 -2.51 9.43
N ARG A 185 5.84 -1.34 8.78
CA ARG A 185 7.05 -0.60 8.42
C ARG A 185 7.01 0.77 9.07
N PHE A 186 8.17 1.24 9.48
CA PHE A 186 8.37 2.55 10.08
C PHE A 186 9.22 3.41 9.15
N ASN A 187 9.05 4.73 9.21
CA ASN A 187 9.85 5.69 8.44
C ASN A 187 9.92 5.30 6.96
N THR A 188 8.77 5.02 6.36
CA THR A 188 8.65 4.54 4.98
C THR A 188 7.65 5.39 4.20
N HIS A 189 7.78 5.40 2.88
CA HIS A 189 6.82 5.97 1.95
C HIS A 189 6.00 4.89 1.23
N ASN A 190 6.35 3.62 1.39
CA ASN A 190 5.59 2.51 0.83
C ASN A 190 5.63 1.27 1.74
N TYR A 191 4.68 0.37 1.53
CA TYR A 191 4.72 -0.96 2.09
C TYR A 191 3.92 -1.93 1.21
N SER A 192 4.60 -2.97 0.71
CA SER A 192 3.96 -4.08 0.02
C SER A 192 4.29 -5.42 0.71
N ARG A 193 3.36 -6.35 0.62
CA ARG A 193 3.46 -7.69 1.18
C ARG A 193 2.54 -8.66 0.43
N ILE A 194 2.92 -9.93 0.43
CA ILE A 194 2.05 -11.05 0.05
C ILE A 194 1.26 -11.48 1.30
N ILE A 195 -0.05 -11.66 1.15
CA ILE A 195 -0.94 -12.19 2.17
C ILE A 195 -1.63 -13.45 1.64
N ASP A 196 -1.87 -14.41 2.52
CA ASP A 196 -2.93 -15.38 2.31
C ASP A 196 -4.28 -14.67 2.58
N TYR A 197 -5.32 -14.97 1.79
CA TYR A 197 -6.61 -14.29 1.86
C TYR A 197 -7.74 -15.30 1.81
N GLU A 198 -8.63 -15.23 2.80
CA GLU A 198 -9.91 -15.93 2.78
C GLU A 198 -11.05 -15.00 2.34
N THR A 199 -12.04 -15.53 1.63
CA THR A 199 -13.20 -14.76 1.19
C THR A 199 -13.86 -14.04 2.37
N ASP A 200 -14.22 -12.77 2.18
CA ASP A 200 -14.80 -11.86 3.19
C ASP A 200 -13.86 -11.46 4.34
N GLU A 201 -12.59 -11.86 4.29
CA GLU A 201 -11.61 -11.43 5.27
C GLU A 201 -11.37 -9.91 5.14
N LYS A 202 -11.25 -9.26 6.30
CA LYS A 202 -11.08 -7.81 6.38
C LYS A 202 -9.61 -7.45 6.43
N ILE A 203 -9.22 -6.55 5.54
CA ILE A 203 -7.90 -5.92 5.56
C ILE A 203 -7.99 -4.62 6.33
N VAL A 204 -7.21 -4.49 7.39
CA VAL A 204 -7.07 -3.25 8.16
C VAL A 204 -5.75 -2.61 7.82
N LEU A 205 -5.82 -1.40 7.25
CA LEU A 205 -4.67 -0.54 7.00
C LEU A 205 -4.55 0.47 8.13
N CYS A 206 -3.33 0.68 8.60
CA CYS A 206 -2.98 1.64 9.63
C CYS A 206 -1.89 2.57 9.09
N LEU A 207 -2.19 3.86 8.96
CA LEU A 207 -1.23 4.88 8.57
C LEU A 207 -1.01 5.83 9.74
N GLN A 208 0.25 6.06 10.12
CA GLN A 208 0.59 7.08 11.10
C GLN A 208 1.44 8.15 10.45
N THR A 209 0.93 9.38 10.44
CA THR A 209 1.63 10.54 9.93
C THR A 209 2.17 11.37 11.10
N GLY A 210 3.44 11.77 11.01
CA GLY A 210 4.08 12.69 11.96
C GLY A 210 4.01 14.16 11.52
N THR A 211 3.40 14.42 10.36
CA THR A 211 3.33 15.73 9.71
C THR A 211 1.88 16.17 9.51
N LYS A 212 1.67 17.49 9.39
CA LYS A 212 0.40 18.12 8.97
C LYS A 212 0.40 18.47 7.49
N GLU A 213 1.47 18.15 6.77
CA GLU A 213 1.47 18.23 5.31
C GLU A 213 0.38 17.33 4.74
N GLU A 214 -0.20 17.78 3.63
CA GLU A 214 -1.17 17.00 2.90
C GLU A 214 -0.47 15.84 2.20
N LEU A 215 -0.98 14.64 2.42
CA LEU A 215 -0.43 13.39 1.94
C LEU A 215 -1.54 12.54 1.32
N TYR A 216 -1.18 11.82 0.27
CA TYR A 216 -2.04 10.92 -0.46
C TYR A 216 -1.53 9.50 -0.33
N GLY A 217 -2.24 8.67 0.44
CA GLY A 217 -2.00 7.24 0.54
C GLY A 217 -2.82 6.49 -0.50
N TYR A 218 -2.18 5.74 -1.39
CA TYR A 218 -2.85 4.88 -2.36
C TYR A 218 -2.73 3.44 -1.89
N PHE A 219 -3.85 2.74 -1.85
CA PHE A 219 -3.93 1.31 -1.59
C PHE A 219 -4.38 0.60 -2.86
N SER A 220 -3.70 -0.49 -3.19
CA SER A 220 -4.05 -1.41 -4.27
C SER A 220 -3.64 -2.83 -3.92
N PHE A 221 -4.13 -3.78 -4.69
CA PHE A 221 -3.67 -5.15 -4.61
C PHE A 221 -3.73 -5.83 -5.97
N LEU A 222 -2.81 -6.76 -6.16
CA LEU A 222 -2.79 -7.68 -7.28
C LEU A 222 -3.43 -9.00 -6.87
N ASP A 223 -4.19 -9.59 -7.79
CA ASP A 223 -4.66 -10.97 -7.67
C ASP A 223 -3.45 -11.92 -7.71
N GLY A 224 -3.23 -12.68 -6.64
CA GLY A 224 -2.16 -13.66 -6.58
C GLY A 224 -0.78 -13.15 -6.17
N THR A 225 0.21 -13.98 -6.47
CA THR A 225 1.64 -13.75 -6.20
C THR A 225 2.47 -13.90 -7.46
N TYR A 226 3.56 -13.16 -7.55
CA TYR A 226 4.37 -13.07 -8.77
C TYR A 226 5.82 -13.45 -8.51
N ILE A 227 6.42 -14.22 -9.41
CA ILE A 227 7.80 -14.69 -9.30
C ILE A 227 8.65 -13.96 -10.33
N VAL A 228 9.82 -13.48 -9.92
CA VAL A 228 10.85 -13.02 -10.85
C VAL A 228 11.71 -14.20 -11.28
N THR A 229 12.00 -14.29 -12.57
CA THR A 229 13.08 -15.14 -13.10
C THR A 229 14.01 -14.30 -13.96
N ASN A 230 15.31 -14.45 -13.78
CA ASN A 230 16.32 -13.92 -14.69
C ASN A 230 16.52 -14.98 -15.80
N PHE A 231 16.17 -14.66 -17.05
CA PHE A 231 16.37 -15.53 -18.22
C PHE A 231 17.10 -14.82 -19.37
#